data_AF-A0A4U5MV76-F1
#
_entry.id   AF-A0A4U5MV76-F1
#
_cell.length_a   1.000
_cell.length_b   1.000
_cell.length_c   1.000
_cell.angle_alpha   90.00
_cell.angle_beta   90.00
_cell.angle_gamma   90.00
#
_symmetry.space_group_name_H-M   'P 1'
#
loop_
_entity.id
_entity.type
_entity.pdbx_description
1 polymer ?
#
loop_
_entity_poly.entity_id
_entity_poly.type
_entity_poly.pdbx_seq_one_letter_code
_entity_poly.pdbx_strand_id
1 'polypeptide(L)'
;MTNLVNCMLMAGIFTLFDIQHCNSGLWIISYGQFVMFFWYAYCIANLILAFNRLFEFLNKAVSKFLFEGKRCWFWLLGIFVYAASLCAFAPKPYYFYNAMAGVWYFYWLLPDPTNYYHIFNNIIKLGLMICCYILMLILLKKKMSMTSSSVSDVQTKACLVAFACAAGNITYVVISYMPMGNSPVTGALGEFLWGVQHSAAGFVYITMNKSMLLFISRFHAAKGLSDEEKARDALQIIDPSHCVIRRHLYQGWYSRSTLEYMQITR
;
A
#
# COMPACT_ATOMS: atom_id res chain seq x y z
N MET A 1 -5.33 -2.29 -0.75
CA MET A 1 -5.53 -2.73 -2.15
C MET A 1 -6.86 -2.23 -2.70
N THR A 2 -7.99 -2.44 -2.02
CA THR A 2 -9.31 -1.94 -2.45
C THR A 2 -9.33 -0.44 -2.80
N ASN A 3 -8.76 0.41 -1.94
CA ASN A 3 -8.71 1.86 -2.24
C ASN A 3 -7.88 2.21 -3.47
N LEU A 4 -6.79 1.48 -3.73
CA LEU A 4 -5.97 1.70 -4.93
C LEU A 4 -6.73 1.33 -6.20
N VAL A 5 -7.48 0.22 -6.16
CA VAL A 5 -8.37 -0.17 -7.26
C VAL A 5 -9.45 0.89 -7.49
N ASN A 6 -10.04 1.42 -6.43
CA ASN A 6 -11.07 2.46 -6.53
C ASN A 6 -10.55 3.78 -7.12
N CYS A 7 -9.39 4.27 -6.65
CA CYS A 7 -8.87 5.59 -7.04
C CYS A 7 -8.12 5.59 -8.37
N MET A 8 -7.50 4.47 -8.79
CA MET A 8 -6.75 4.40 -10.05
C MET A 8 -7.52 3.66 -11.13
N LEU A 9 -7.84 2.37 -10.89
CA LEU A 9 -8.42 1.51 -11.92
C LEU A 9 -9.85 1.94 -12.25
N MET A 10 -10.69 2.07 -11.22
CA MET A 10 -12.11 2.35 -11.40
C MET A 10 -12.35 3.80 -11.84
N ALA A 11 -11.58 4.76 -11.30
CA ALA A 11 -11.58 6.14 -11.79
C ALA A 11 -11.17 6.22 -13.27
N GLY A 12 -10.15 5.46 -13.67
CA GLY A 12 -9.72 5.35 -15.08
C GLY A 12 -10.81 4.78 -15.98
N ILE A 13 -11.46 3.68 -15.57
CA ILE A 13 -12.59 3.09 -16.29
C ILE A 13 -13.74 4.11 -16.40
N PHE A 14 -14.08 4.80 -15.32
CA PHE A 14 -15.17 5.78 -15.34
C PHE A 14 -14.89 6.96 -16.26
N THR A 15 -13.64 7.41 -16.33
CA THR A 15 -13.22 8.45 -17.27
C THR A 15 -13.28 7.96 -18.72
N LEU A 16 -12.78 6.76 -19.00
CA LEU A 16 -12.71 6.21 -20.37
C LEU A 16 -14.10 5.95 -20.99
N PHE A 17 -15.08 5.54 -20.17
CA PHE A 17 -16.43 5.23 -20.62
C PHE A 17 -17.46 6.34 -20.33
N ASP A 18 -17.01 7.52 -19.90
CA ASP A 18 -17.86 8.65 -19.48
C ASP A 18 -18.99 8.22 -18.51
N ILE A 19 -18.62 7.42 -17.52
CA ILE A 19 -19.52 6.93 -16.48
C ILE A 19 -19.63 7.99 -15.39
N GLN A 20 -20.78 8.66 -15.37
CA GLN A 20 -21.09 9.74 -14.44
C GLN A 20 -22.54 9.65 -13.96
N HIS A 21 -22.83 10.24 -12.79
CA HIS A 21 -24.15 10.13 -12.14
C HIS A 21 -25.31 10.58 -13.04
N CYS A 22 -25.08 11.53 -13.95
CA CYS A 22 -26.06 11.99 -14.94
C CYS A 22 -26.38 10.94 -16.02
N ASN A 23 -25.39 10.15 -16.44
CA ASN A 23 -25.53 9.23 -17.58
C ASN A 23 -25.85 7.80 -17.14
N SER A 24 -25.24 7.34 -16.03
CA SER A 24 -25.40 5.95 -15.58
C SER A 24 -26.32 5.79 -14.36
N GLY A 25 -26.84 6.89 -13.80
CA GLY A 25 -27.86 6.87 -12.75
C GLY A 25 -27.32 6.65 -11.33
N LEU A 26 -28.22 6.23 -10.43
CA LEU A 26 -28.01 6.24 -8.97
C LEU A 26 -26.95 5.23 -8.47
N TRP A 27 -26.58 4.22 -9.26
CA TRP A 27 -25.61 3.21 -8.81
C TRP A 27 -24.22 3.79 -8.59
N ILE A 28 -23.82 4.83 -9.36
CA ILE A 28 -22.55 5.54 -9.16
C ILE A 28 -22.51 6.19 -7.77
N ILE A 29 -23.65 6.70 -7.31
CA ILE A 29 -23.74 7.31 -5.98
C ILE A 29 -23.55 6.25 -4.89
N SER A 30 -24.14 5.08 -5.08
CA SER A 30 -23.94 3.93 -4.19
C SER A 30 -22.49 3.43 -4.22
N TYR A 31 -21.85 3.46 -5.38
CA TYR A 31 -20.42 3.17 -5.51
C TYR A 31 -19.56 4.20 -4.77
N GLY A 32 -19.91 5.49 -4.83
CA GLY A 32 -19.26 6.54 -4.05
C GLY A 32 -19.35 6.29 -2.53
N GLN A 33 -20.48 5.77 -2.03
CA GLN A 33 -20.60 5.34 -0.63
C GLN A 33 -19.63 4.21 -0.29
N PHE A 34 -19.53 3.21 -1.17
CA PHE A 34 -18.58 2.12 -1.01
C PHE A 34 -17.13 2.62 -0.97
N VAL A 35 -16.76 3.54 -1.85
CA VAL A 35 -15.42 4.17 -1.86
C VAL A 35 -15.15 4.88 -0.53
N MET A 36 -16.11 5.66 -0.02
CA MET A 36 -15.96 6.37 1.26
C MET A 36 -15.86 5.44 2.46
N PHE A 37 -16.62 4.35 2.49
CA PHE A 37 -16.52 3.34 3.54
C PHE A 37 -15.11 2.75 3.65
N PHE A 38 -14.54 2.31 2.52
CA PHE A 38 -13.18 1.75 2.50
C PHE A 38 -12.10 2.81 2.76
N TRP A 39 -12.37 4.07 2.43
CA TRP A 39 -11.50 5.18 2.81
C TRP A 39 -11.46 5.38 4.34
N TYR A 40 -12.62 5.42 5.01
CA TYR A 40 -12.67 5.53 6.46
C TYR A 40 -12.03 4.33 7.15
N ALA A 41 -12.34 3.10 6.69
CA ALA A 41 -11.73 1.88 7.22
C ALA A 41 -10.20 1.90 7.09
N TYR A 42 -9.69 2.34 5.94
CA TYR A 42 -8.24 2.49 5.74
C TYR A 42 -7.63 3.56 6.65
N CYS A 43 -8.30 4.70 6.85
CA CYS A 43 -7.81 5.76 7.73
C CYS A 43 -7.57 5.24 9.15
N ILE A 44 -8.56 4.59 9.75
CA ILE A 44 -8.43 4.04 11.10
C ILE A 44 -7.47 2.86 11.17
N ALA A 45 -7.42 2.00 10.14
CA ALA A 45 -6.47 0.88 10.09
C ALA A 45 -4.99 1.37 10.11
N ASN A 46 -4.68 2.43 9.35
CA ASN A 46 -3.33 3.01 9.38
C ASN A 46 -2.98 3.60 10.73
N LEU A 47 -3.95 4.23 11.39
CA LEU A 47 -3.75 4.81 12.71
C LEU A 47 -3.48 3.71 13.76
N ILE A 48 -4.27 2.63 13.75
CA ILE A 48 -4.05 1.46 14.60
C ILE A 48 -2.65 0.86 14.36
N LEU A 49 -2.23 0.73 13.11
CA LEU A 49 -0.89 0.23 12.77
C LEU A 49 0.22 1.16 13.28
N ALA A 50 0.03 2.48 13.18
CA ALA A 50 0.97 3.46 13.73
C ALA A 50 1.06 3.35 15.25
N PHE A 51 -0.07 3.20 15.94
CA PHE A 51 -0.09 2.97 17.39
C PHE A 51 0.58 1.65 17.79
N ASN A 52 0.35 0.56 17.05
CA ASN A 52 1.03 -0.70 17.31
C ASN A 52 2.56 -0.53 17.27
N ARG A 53 3.08 0.15 16.25
CA ARG A 53 4.51 0.45 16.13
C ARG A 53 4.99 1.34 17.27
N LEU A 54 4.27 2.40 17.62
CA LEU A 54 4.63 3.29 18.72
C LEU A 54 4.71 2.54 20.06
N PHE A 55 3.72 1.69 20.36
CA PHE A 55 3.73 0.89 21.59
C PHE A 55 4.84 -0.15 21.61
N GLU A 56 5.25 -0.69 20.46
CA GLU A 56 6.41 -1.59 20.38
C GLU A 56 7.71 -0.89 20.83
N PHE A 57 7.83 0.43 20.61
CA PHE A 57 8.95 1.25 21.11
C PHE A 57 8.79 1.68 22.57
N LEU A 58 7.59 2.05 23.00
CA LEU A 58 7.33 2.52 24.36
C LEU A 58 7.33 1.39 25.39
N ASN A 59 6.55 0.34 25.12
CA ASN A 59 6.38 -0.79 26.02
C ASN A 59 5.89 -2.03 25.27
N LYS A 60 6.81 -2.99 25.05
CA LYS A 60 6.51 -4.27 24.40
C LYS A 60 5.41 -5.07 25.09
N ALA A 61 5.26 -4.97 26.42
CA ALA A 61 4.21 -5.68 27.14
C ALA A 61 2.81 -5.15 26.78
N VAL A 62 2.66 -3.84 26.61
CA VAL A 62 1.40 -3.22 26.19
C VAL A 62 1.09 -3.55 24.73
N SER A 63 2.09 -3.49 23.85
CA SER A 63 1.92 -3.89 22.44
C SER A 63 1.47 -5.35 22.33
N LYS A 64 2.12 -6.27 23.05
CA LYS A 64 1.70 -7.68 23.14
C LYS A 64 0.28 -7.83 23.68
N PHE A 65 -0.03 -7.15 24.77
CA PHE A 65 -1.38 -7.20 25.35
C PHE A 65 -2.44 -6.70 24.36
N LEU A 66 -2.20 -5.62 23.61
CA LEU A 66 -3.21 -5.05 22.73
C LEU A 66 -3.32 -5.77 21.37
N PHE A 67 -2.21 -6.27 20.82
CA PHE A 67 -2.13 -6.71 19.42
C PHE A 67 -1.82 -8.20 19.23
N GLU A 68 -1.43 -8.94 20.26
CA GLU A 68 -1.01 -10.35 20.12
C GLU A 68 -2.20 -11.32 19.99
N GLY A 69 -2.00 -12.36 19.18
CA GLY A 69 -2.95 -13.47 19.01
C GLY A 69 -4.28 -13.06 18.38
N LYS A 70 -5.38 -13.57 18.94
CA LYS A 70 -6.74 -13.36 18.39
C LYS A 70 -7.27 -11.92 18.61
N ARG A 71 -6.56 -11.06 19.35
CA ARG A 71 -7.02 -9.70 19.68
C ARG A 71 -6.99 -8.75 18.47
N CYS A 72 -6.19 -9.07 17.45
CA CYS A 72 -6.23 -8.38 16.16
C CYS A 72 -7.63 -8.40 15.51
N TRP A 73 -8.41 -9.47 15.72
CA TRP A 73 -9.79 -9.55 15.21
C TRP A 73 -10.73 -8.51 15.83
N PHE A 74 -10.53 -8.13 17.10
CA PHE A 74 -11.30 -7.05 17.72
C PHE A 74 -10.98 -5.70 17.09
N TRP A 75 -9.70 -5.45 16.75
CA TRP A 75 -9.31 -4.25 16.02
C TRP A 75 -9.89 -4.23 14.61
N LEU A 76 -9.92 -5.38 13.93
CA LEU A 76 -10.57 -5.51 12.62
C LEU A 76 -12.06 -5.16 12.70
N LEU A 77 -12.77 -5.70 13.70
CA LEU A 77 -14.16 -5.35 13.94
C LEU A 77 -14.32 -3.85 14.23
N GLY A 78 -13.46 -3.27 15.07
CA GLY A 78 -13.45 -1.84 15.37
C GLY A 78 -13.26 -0.96 14.12
N ILE A 79 -12.42 -1.39 13.18
CA ILE A 79 -12.22 -0.70 11.88
C ILE A 79 -13.54 -0.64 11.10
N PHE A 80 -14.24 -1.76 10.98
CA PHE A 80 -15.51 -1.83 10.27
C PHE A 80 -16.61 -1.05 10.97
N VAL A 81 -16.72 -1.16 12.30
CA VAL A 81 -17.71 -0.40 13.09
C VAL A 81 -17.47 1.10 12.96
N TYR A 82 -16.21 1.54 13.02
CA TYR A 82 -15.84 2.94 12.82
C TYR A 82 -16.28 3.45 11.44
N ALA A 83 -15.89 2.75 10.37
CA ALA A 83 -16.26 3.13 9.01
C ALA A 83 -17.79 3.11 8.80
N ALA A 84 -18.46 2.07 9.29
CA ALA A 84 -19.92 1.95 9.21
C ALA A 84 -20.61 3.09 9.95
N SER A 85 -20.13 3.47 11.13
CA SER A 85 -20.73 4.56 11.91
C SER A 85 -20.64 5.89 11.17
N LEU A 86 -19.50 6.24 10.58
CA LEU A 86 -19.34 7.48 9.81
C LEU A 86 -20.22 7.51 8.57
N CYS A 87 -20.39 6.37 7.89
CA CYS A 87 -21.29 6.27 6.75
C CYS A 87 -22.77 6.32 7.16
N ALA A 88 -23.16 5.65 8.24
CA ALA A 88 -24.55 5.56 8.70
C ALA A 88 -25.06 6.88 9.28
N PHE A 89 -24.20 7.63 9.97
CA PHE A 89 -24.55 8.93 10.56
C PHE A 89 -24.32 10.11 9.60
N ALA A 90 -23.80 9.88 8.38
CA ALA A 90 -23.60 10.95 7.41
C ALA A 90 -24.96 11.52 6.95
N PRO A 91 -25.20 12.84 7.08
CA PRO A 91 -26.46 13.44 6.67
C PRO A 91 -26.52 13.59 5.14
N LYS A 92 -27.53 12.95 4.51
CA LYS A 92 -27.83 13.03 3.06
C LYS A 92 -26.57 12.98 2.17
N PRO A 93 -25.80 11.88 2.20
CA PRO A 93 -24.52 11.84 1.51
C PRO A 93 -24.71 11.73 -0.02
N TYR A 94 -24.06 12.62 -0.77
CA TYR A 94 -24.11 12.69 -2.23
C TYR A 94 -22.69 12.60 -2.79
N TYR A 95 -22.27 11.38 -3.09
CA TYR A 95 -20.91 11.06 -3.50
C TYR A 95 -20.91 10.62 -4.96
N PHE A 96 -20.19 11.31 -5.83
CA PHE A 96 -20.20 11.00 -7.26
C PHE A 96 -18.82 11.23 -7.88
N TYR A 97 -18.57 10.51 -8.97
CA TYR A 97 -17.40 10.71 -9.80
C TYR A 97 -17.74 11.68 -10.94
N ASN A 98 -16.82 12.61 -11.23
CA ASN A 98 -16.89 13.46 -12.39
C ASN A 98 -15.78 13.06 -13.38
N ALA A 99 -16.18 12.45 -14.51
CA ALA A 99 -15.27 11.99 -15.55
C ALA A 99 -14.50 13.14 -16.22
N MET A 100 -15.13 14.31 -16.39
CA MET A 100 -14.51 15.48 -17.04
C MET A 100 -13.42 16.11 -16.18
N ALA A 101 -13.63 16.17 -14.86
CA ALA A 101 -12.64 16.66 -13.91
C ALA A 101 -11.67 15.56 -13.45
N GLY A 102 -11.99 14.29 -13.71
CA GLY A 102 -11.21 13.13 -13.31
C GLY A 102 -11.08 12.98 -11.80
N VAL A 103 -12.12 13.32 -11.02
CA VAL A 103 -12.06 13.38 -9.54
C VAL A 103 -13.36 12.93 -8.87
N TRP A 104 -13.22 12.36 -7.67
CA TRP A 104 -14.36 12.08 -6.79
C TRP A 104 -14.79 13.31 -5.98
N TYR A 105 -16.09 13.56 -5.96
CA TYR A 105 -16.72 14.57 -5.12
C TYR A 105 -17.48 13.91 -3.99
N PHE A 106 -17.16 14.30 -2.76
CA PHE A 106 -17.76 13.76 -1.53
C PHE A 106 -18.50 14.84 -0.76
N TYR A 107 -19.73 15.14 -1.18
CA TYR A 107 -20.55 16.22 -0.63
C TYR A 107 -21.78 15.70 0.14
N TRP A 108 -22.41 16.61 0.88
CA TRP A 108 -23.74 16.42 1.46
C TRP A 108 -24.78 17.18 0.64
N LEU A 109 -25.98 16.62 0.52
CA LEU A 109 -27.11 17.28 -0.14
C LEU A 109 -27.84 18.20 0.85
N LEU A 110 -27.09 19.19 1.35
CA LEU A 110 -27.52 20.21 2.31
C LEU A 110 -27.15 21.60 1.76
N PRO A 111 -27.69 22.70 2.33
CA PRO A 111 -27.33 24.06 1.90
C PRO A 111 -25.83 24.34 1.97
N ASP A 112 -25.16 23.74 2.96
CA ASP A 112 -23.72 23.60 2.99
C ASP A 112 -23.34 22.18 2.51
N PRO A 113 -22.70 22.04 1.34
CA PRO A 113 -22.35 20.74 0.78
C PRO A 113 -21.12 20.10 1.45
N THR A 114 -20.51 20.76 2.41
CA THR A 114 -19.26 20.31 3.05
C THR A 114 -19.44 19.03 3.84
N ASN A 115 -18.68 18.00 3.50
CA ASN A 115 -18.64 16.77 4.28
C ASN A 115 -17.68 16.91 5.48
N TYR A 116 -18.23 17.40 6.59
CA TYR A 116 -17.46 17.60 7.82
C TYR A 116 -16.84 16.32 8.37
N TYR A 117 -17.51 15.17 8.22
CA TYR A 117 -16.96 13.88 8.68
C TYR A 117 -15.71 13.50 7.90
N HIS A 118 -15.69 13.75 6.59
CA HIS A 118 -14.51 13.55 5.77
C HIS A 118 -13.36 14.48 6.21
N ILE A 119 -13.64 15.76 6.43
CA ILE A 119 -12.62 16.74 6.86
C ILE A 119 -12.05 16.37 8.25
N PHE A 120 -12.92 16.17 9.25
CA PHE A 120 -12.49 15.84 10.61
C PHE A 120 -11.70 14.52 10.67
N ASN A 121 -12.16 13.47 9.97
CA ASN A 121 -11.42 12.22 9.89
C ASN A 121 -10.00 12.42 9.33
N ASN A 122 -9.85 13.23 8.29
CA ASN A 122 -8.54 13.50 7.70
C ASN A 122 -7.63 14.35 8.60
N ILE A 123 -8.16 15.39 9.23
CA ILE A 123 -7.39 16.25 10.15
C ILE A 123 -6.95 15.46 11.38
N ILE A 124 -7.85 14.72 12.01
CA ILE A 124 -7.55 13.90 13.19
C ILE A 124 -6.50 12.83 12.83
N LYS A 125 -6.70 12.12 11.72
CA LYS A 125 -5.73 11.14 11.22
C LYS A 125 -4.36 11.77 11.02
N LEU A 126 -4.29 12.91 10.33
CA LEU A 126 -3.04 13.61 10.05
C LEU A 126 -2.33 14.00 11.35
N GLY A 127 -3.06 14.64 12.27
CA GLY A 127 -2.52 15.08 13.56
C GLY A 127 -1.97 13.92 14.38
N LEU A 128 -2.76 12.85 14.56
CA LEU A 128 -2.33 11.68 15.33
C LEU A 128 -1.16 10.94 14.68
N MET A 129 -1.15 10.85 13.34
CA MET A 129 -0.01 10.27 12.62
C MET A 129 1.25 11.07 12.86
N ILE A 130 1.22 12.40 12.66
CA ILE A 130 2.37 13.28 12.92
C ILE A 130 2.87 13.10 14.36
N CYS A 131 1.96 13.13 15.35
CA CYS A 131 2.32 12.91 16.74
C CYS A 131 3.00 11.55 16.96
N CYS A 132 2.46 10.45 16.42
CA CYS A 132 3.04 9.11 16.55
C CYS A 132 4.44 9.05 15.95
N TYR A 133 4.65 9.57 14.74
CA TYR A 133 5.95 9.52 14.08
C TYR A 133 6.99 10.44 14.73
N ILE A 134 6.61 11.63 15.20
CA ILE A 134 7.51 12.50 15.98
C ILE A 134 7.94 11.80 17.27
N LEU A 135 7.00 11.21 18.01
CA LEU A 135 7.33 10.47 19.23
C LEU A 135 8.24 9.28 18.94
N MET A 136 7.98 8.51 17.88
CA MET A 136 8.84 7.41 17.45
C MET A 136 10.26 7.90 17.13
N LEU A 137 10.41 9.03 16.42
CA LEU A 137 11.71 9.62 16.11
C LEU A 137 12.47 10.08 17.37
N ILE A 138 11.78 10.69 18.33
CA ILE A 138 12.37 11.11 19.61
C ILE A 138 12.86 9.88 20.39
N LEU A 139 12.02 8.85 20.53
CA LEU A 139 12.37 7.61 21.22
C LEU A 139 13.55 6.90 20.55
N LEU A 140 13.58 6.90 19.22
CA LEU A 140 14.68 6.33 18.44
C LEU A 140 16.00 7.08 18.70
N LYS A 141 15.98 8.42 18.64
CA LYS A 141 17.15 9.25 18.96
C LYS A 141 17.66 8.97 20.38
N LYS A 142 16.76 8.89 21.36
CA LYS A 142 17.11 8.58 22.75
C LYS A 142 17.76 7.20 22.87
N LYS A 143 17.20 6.18 22.21
CA LYS A 143 17.73 4.81 22.25
C LYS A 143 19.12 4.70 21.62
N MET A 144 19.38 5.43 20.53
CA MET A 144 20.71 5.49 19.90
C MET A 144 21.72 6.28 20.72
N SER A 145 21.29 7.33 21.44
CA SER A 145 22.20 8.00 22.37
C SER A 145 22.66 7.07 23.50
N MET A 146 21.87 6.04 23.83
CA MET A 146 22.19 5.04 24.86
C MET A 146 22.89 3.80 24.30
N THR A 147 22.93 3.61 23.00
CA THR A 147 23.51 2.45 22.34
C THR A 147 24.23 2.96 21.09
N SER A 148 25.56 2.88 21.02
CA SER A 148 26.40 3.33 19.88
C SER A 148 26.15 2.59 18.54
N SER A 149 24.92 2.13 18.31
CA SER A 149 24.43 1.50 17.09
C SER A 149 23.79 2.54 16.18
N SER A 150 24.04 2.44 14.87
CA SER A 150 23.40 3.27 13.84
C SER A 150 21.88 3.01 13.75
N VAL A 151 21.14 4.01 13.24
CA VAL A 151 19.72 3.84 12.86
C VAL A 151 19.62 2.69 11.87
N SER A 152 18.70 1.73 12.07
CA SER A 152 18.42 0.75 11.00
C SER A 152 17.75 1.47 9.82
N ASP A 153 18.24 1.28 8.60
CA ASP A 153 17.68 1.86 7.36
C ASP A 153 16.16 1.67 7.22
N VAL A 154 15.65 0.60 7.81
CA VAL A 154 14.23 0.23 7.87
C VAL A 154 13.39 1.32 8.56
N GLN A 155 13.90 1.93 9.62
CA GLN A 155 13.14 2.92 10.42
C GLN A 155 13.14 4.31 9.78
N THR A 156 14.24 4.73 9.16
CA THR A 156 14.31 6.00 8.40
C THR A 156 13.37 5.96 7.19
N LYS A 157 13.33 4.82 6.48
CA LYS A 157 12.41 4.61 5.35
C LYS A 157 10.94 4.63 5.79
N ALA A 158 10.61 4.05 6.95
CA ALA A 158 9.25 4.10 7.49
C ALA A 158 8.78 5.54 7.79
N CYS A 159 9.68 6.43 8.22
CA CYS A 159 9.36 7.83 8.48
C CYS A 159 9.17 8.65 7.19
N LEU A 160 10.00 8.41 6.16
CA LEU A 160 9.85 9.02 4.83
C LEU A 160 8.49 8.71 4.20
N VAL A 161 8.03 7.48 4.40
CA VAL A 161 6.75 6.99 3.86
C VAL A 161 5.58 7.62 4.59
N ALA A 162 5.69 7.74 5.92
CA ALA A 162 4.70 8.43 6.72
C ALA A 162 4.54 9.89 6.31
N PHE A 163 5.66 10.57 6.02
CA PHE A 163 5.65 11.95 5.51
C PHE A 163 5.00 12.05 4.12
N ALA A 164 5.36 11.15 3.19
CA ALA A 164 4.76 11.10 1.87
C ALA A 164 3.24 10.82 1.92
N CYS A 165 2.80 9.91 2.80
CA CYS A 165 1.38 9.65 3.02
C CYS A 165 0.65 10.84 3.68
N ALA A 166 1.31 11.60 4.55
CA ALA A 166 0.74 12.80 5.17
C ALA A 166 0.56 13.93 4.14
N ALA A 167 1.56 14.15 3.27
CA ALA A 167 1.51 15.15 2.20
C ALA A 167 0.41 14.86 1.18
N GLY A 168 0.26 13.59 0.74
CA GLY A 168 -0.82 13.19 -0.19
C GLY A 168 -2.22 13.43 0.39
N ASN A 169 -2.39 13.21 1.70
CA ASN A 169 -3.67 13.37 2.38
C ASN A 169 -4.11 14.83 2.49
N ILE A 170 -3.16 15.75 2.73
CA ILE A 170 -3.43 17.20 2.79
C ILE A 170 -3.79 17.73 1.41
N THR A 171 -3.00 17.38 0.39
CA THR A 171 -3.22 17.88 -0.98
C THR A 171 -4.58 17.45 -1.53
N TYR A 172 -5.02 16.22 -1.25
CA TYR A 172 -6.34 15.77 -1.68
C TYR A 172 -7.47 16.58 -1.04
N VAL A 173 -7.44 16.76 0.29
CA VAL A 173 -8.46 17.54 1.01
C VAL A 173 -8.50 19.00 0.52
N VAL A 174 -7.33 19.60 0.28
CA VAL A 174 -7.24 20.96 -0.25
C VAL A 174 -7.85 21.06 -1.65
N ILE A 175 -7.55 20.12 -2.54
CA ILE A 175 -8.10 20.10 -3.91
C ILE A 175 -9.61 19.82 -3.90
N SER A 176 -10.10 18.98 -2.98
CA SER A 176 -11.52 18.60 -2.90
C SER A 176 -12.44 19.71 -2.37
N TYR A 177 -11.92 20.64 -1.54
CA TYR A 177 -12.76 21.64 -0.87
C TYR A 177 -12.39 23.10 -1.16
N MET A 178 -11.26 23.38 -1.82
CA MET A 178 -10.95 24.72 -2.32
C MET A 178 -11.43 24.91 -3.76
N PRO A 179 -11.82 26.13 -4.17
CA PRO A 179 -12.30 26.44 -5.53
C PRO A 179 -11.22 26.34 -6.63
N MET A 180 -10.13 25.63 -6.39
CA MET A 180 -9.09 25.29 -7.37
C MET A 180 -9.50 24.10 -8.28
N GLY A 181 -10.65 23.48 -8.02
CA GLY A 181 -11.04 22.15 -8.50
C GLY A 181 -11.85 22.04 -9.80
N ASN A 182 -12.01 23.11 -10.59
CA ASN A 182 -12.72 23.02 -11.88
C ASN A 182 -11.81 22.76 -13.09
N SER A 183 -10.51 22.55 -12.88
CA SER A 183 -9.58 22.16 -13.95
C SER A 183 -9.40 20.64 -13.95
N PRO A 184 -9.51 19.97 -15.12
CA PRO A 184 -9.20 18.55 -15.25
C PRO A 184 -7.80 18.18 -14.73
N VAL A 185 -6.86 19.11 -14.84
CA VAL A 185 -5.48 18.91 -14.37
C VAL A 185 -5.41 18.84 -12.85
N THR A 186 -6.15 19.69 -12.14
CA THR A 186 -6.11 19.73 -10.67
C THR A 186 -6.84 18.53 -10.08
N GLY A 187 -7.97 18.14 -10.66
CA GLY A 187 -8.70 16.93 -10.25
C GLY A 187 -7.89 15.65 -10.46
N ALA A 188 -7.32 15.46 -11.67
CA ALA A 188 -6.48 14.30 -11.97
C ALA A 188 -5.22 14.23 -11.10
N LEU A 189 -4.58 15.37 -10.80
CA LEU A 189 -3.44 15.42 -9.89
C LEU A 189 -3.83 15.02 -8.46
N GLY A 190 -5.00 15.47 -8.00
CA GLY A 190 -5.56 15.08 -6.71
C GLY A 190 -5.75 13.57 -6.60
N GLU A 191 -6.47 12.97 -7.56
CA GLU A 191 -6.66 11.51 -7.60
C GLU A 191 -5.35 10.75 -7.70
N PHE A 192 -4.41 11.20 -8.53
CA PHE A 192 -3.09 10.59 -8.65
C PHE A 192 -2.34 10.59 -7.31
N LEU A 193 -2.26 11.73 -6.63
CA LEU A 193 -1.63 11.84 -5.31
C LEU A 193 -2.32 10.97 -4.26
N TRP A 194 -3.65 10.87 -4.33
CA TRP A 194 -4.42 9.97 -3.48
C TRP A 194 -4.07 8.49 -3.75
N GLY A 195 -3.92 8.09 -5.01
CA GLY A 195 -3.47 6.73 -5.36
C GLY A 195 -2.03 6.43 -4.96
N VAL A 196 -1.11 7.38 -5.13
CA VAL A 196 0.29 7.24 -4.69
C VAL A 196 0.37 7.02 -3.18
N GLN A 197 -0.48 7.69 -2.39
CA GLN A 197 -0.56 7.43 -0.94
C GLN A 197 -0.91 5.97 -0.64
N HIS A 198 -1.82 5.35 -1.40
CA HIS A 198 -2.20 3.95 -1.20
C HIS A 198 -1.13 2.97 -1.68
N SER A 199 -0.37 3.31 -2.71
CA SER A 199 0.71 2.47 -3.24
C SER A 199 1.98 2.52 -2.37
N ALA A 200 2.22 3.62 -1.67
CA ALA A 200 3.38 3.82 -0.81
C ALA A 200 3.56 2.70 0.22
N ALA A 201 2.48 2.27 0.88
CA ALA A 201 2.55 1.18 1.86
C ALA A 201 3.03 -0.16 1.24
N GLY A 202 2.61 -0.46 0.01
CA GLY A 202 3.02 -1.66 -0.72
C GLY A 202 4.47 -1.60 -1.19
N PHE A 203 4.88 -0.46 -1.76
CA PHE A 203 6.25 -0.22 -2.22
C PHE A 203 7.27 -0.43 -1.08
N VAL A 204 6.91 0.04 0.10
CA VAL A 204 7.74 -0.01 1.30
C VAL A 204 7.87 -1.41 1.83
N TYR A 205 6.78 -2.16 1.83
CA TYR A 205 6.82 -3.56 2.23
C TYR A 205 7.72 -4.39 1.30
N ILE A 206 7.63 -4.16 -0.01
CA ILE A 206 8.47 -4.84 -1.01
C ILE A 206 9.94 -4.49 -0.83
N THR A 207 10.26 -3.21 -0.65
CA THR A 207 11.66 -2.74 -0.54
C THR A 207 12.30 -3.00 0.82
N MET A 208 11.51 -3.22 1.88
CA MET A 208 12.01 -3.43 3.24
C MET A 208 12.00 -4.89 3.68
N ASN A 209 11.21 -5.77 3.05
CA ASN A 209 11.16 -7.17 3.42
C ASN A 209 12.19 -7.98 2.62
N LYS A 210 13.30 -8.35 3.27
CA LYS A 210 14.37 -9.18 2.68
C LYS A 210 13.84 -10.48 2.07
N SER A 211 12.84 -11.12 2.68
CA SER A 211 12.24 -12.34 2.15
C SER A 211 11.48 -12.08 0.85
N MET A 212 10.82 -10.93 0.71
CA MET A 212 10.19 -10.54 -0.56
C MET A 212 11.23 -10.18 -1.62
N LEU A 213 12.28 -9.44 -1.26
CA LEU A 213 13.36 -9.12 -2.20
C LEU A 213 14.07 -10.39 -2.72
N LEU A 214 14.31 -11.35 -1.83
CA LEU A 214 14.86 -12.66 -2.20
C LEU A 214 13.90 -13.43 -3.11
N PHE A 215 12.59 -13.40 -2.83
CA PHE A 215 11.59 -14.01 -3.72
C PHE A 215 11.58 -13.35 -5.10
N ILE A 216 11.58 -12.01 -5.18
CA ILE A 216 11.61 -11.26 -6.44
C ILE A 216 12.89 -11.55 -7.21
N SER A 217 14.04 -11.57 -6.52
CA SER A 217 15.33 -11.91 -7.13
C SER A 217 15.33 -13.35 -7.68
N ARG A 218 14.78 -14.32 -6.94
CA ARG A 218 14.62 -15.70 -7.41
C ARG A 218 13.65 -15.80 -8.59
N PHE A 219 12.56 -15.04 -8.58
CA PHE A 219 11.61 -15.00 -9.68
C PHE A 219 12.22 -14.39 -10.95
N HIS A 220 12.98 -13.30 -10.81
CA HIS A 220 13.76 -12.73 -11.90
C HIS A 220 14.84 -13.68 -12.41
N ALA A 221 15.57 -14.37 -11.51
CA ALA A 221 16.56 -15.36 -11.89
C ALA A 221 15.93 -16.56 -12.61
N ALA A 222 14.75 -17.03 -12.18
CA ALA A 222 14.02 -18.10 -12.83
C ALA A 222 13.51 -17.71 -14.24
N LYS A 223 13.07 -16.45 -14.41
CA LYS A 223 12.75 -15.91 -15.74
C LYS A 223 14.00 -15.76 -16.61
N GLY A 224 15.09 -15.24 -16.05
CA GLY A 224 16.37 -15.10 -16.76
C GLY A 224 16.97 -16.45 -17.20
N LEU A 225 16.87 -17.49 -16.37
CA LEU A 225 17.24 -18.86 -16.72
C LEU A 225 16.32 -19.43 -17.82
N SER A 226 15.01 -19.16 -17.76
CA SER A 226 14.08 -19.56 -18.83
C SER A 226 14.35 -18.83 -20.15
N ASP A 227 14.80 -17.58 -20.11
CA ASP A 227 15.15 -16.81 -21.29
C ASP A 227 16.51 -17.26 -21.88
N GLU A 228 17.48 -17.63 -21.03
CA GLU A 228 18.74 -18.27 -21.46
C GLU A 228 18.53 -19.67 -22.03
N GLU A 229 17.67 -20.51 -21.44
CA GLU A 229 17.30 -21.82 -22.00
C GLU A 229 16.60 -21.66 -23.35
N LYS A 230 15.63 -20.75 -23.47
CA LYS A 230 14.98 -20.47 -24.76
C LYS A 230 15.93 -19.91 -25.80
N ALA A 231 16.90 -19.07 -25.41
CA ALA A 231 17.92 -18.57 -26.31
C ALA A 231 18.89 -19.69 -26.76
N ARG A 232 19.23 -20.63 -25.87
CA ARG A 232 20.09 -21.78 -26.17
C ARG A 232 19.38 -22.79 -27.08
N ASP A 233 18.10 -23.05 -26.85
CA ASP A 233 17.27 -23.91 -27.71
C ASP A 233 17.01 -23.26 -29.08
N ALA A 234 16.82 -21.93 -29.13
CA ALA A 234 16.72 -21.20 -30.39
C ALA A 234 18.04 -21.21 -31.19
N LEU A 235 19.20 -21.16 -30.52
CA LEU A 235 20.51 -21.29 -31.15
C LEU A 235 20.80 -22.71 -31.67
N GLN A 236 20.21 -23.76 -31.07
CA GLN A 236 20.32 -25.13 -31.60
C GLN A 236 19.46 -25.38 -32.85
N ILE A 237 18.44 -24.55 -33.11
CA ILE A 237 17.58 -24.65 -34.29
C ILE A 237 18.19 -23.93 -35.51
N ILE A 238 19.19 -23.07 -35.30
CA ILE A 238 19.90 -22.33 -36.36
C ILE A 238 21.33 -22.90 -36.52
N ASP A 239 21.46 -24.20 -36.71
CA ASP A 239 22.63 -24.80 -37.37
C ASP A 239 22.16 -25.48 -38.67
N PRO A 240 22.42 -24.87 -39.84
CA PRO A 240 22.01 -25.42 -41.14
C PRO A 240 22.86 -26.62 -41.61
N SER A 241 23.75 -27.17 -40.79
CA SER A 241 24.65 -28.26 -41.17
C SER A 241 24.34 -29.60 -40.47
N HIS A 242 23.10 -30.06 -40.67
CA HIS A 242 22.64 -31.45 -40.73
C HIS A 242 23.37 -32.55 -39.91
N CYS A 243 22.59 -33.24 -39.07
CA CYS A 243 22.61 -34.70 -38.90
C CYS A 243 24.00 -35.37 -38.84
N VAL A 244 24.74 -35.27 -37.72
CA VAL A 244 25.80 -36.27 -37.41
C VAL A 244 25.93 -36.52 -35.90
N ILE A 245 26.03 -37.81 -35.59
CA ILE A 245 26.19 -38.48 -34.30
C ILE A 245 27.66 -38.42 -33.81
N ARG A 246 27.85 -38.22 -32.48
CA ARG A 246 29.03 -38.58 -31.63
C ARG A 246 30.35 -37.82 -31.87
N ARG A 247 31.28 -37.63 -30.91
CA ARG A 247 31.48 -38.04 -29.50
C ARG A 247 32.61 -37.19 -28.90
N HIS A 248 32.67 -37.17 -27.57
CA HIS A 248 33.86 -36.95 -26.71
C HIS A 248 34.40 -35.52 -26.58
N LEU A 249 34.08 -34.91 -25.43
CA LEU A 249 35.07 -34.51 -24.42
C LEU A 249 34.30 -34.08 -23.15
N TYR A 250 34.10 -35.04 -22.24
CA TYR A 250 33.76 -34.77 -20.84
C TYR A 250 34.78 -35.52 -19.99
N GLN A 251 35.83 -34.80 -19.60
CA GLN A 251 36.69 -35.16 -18.48
C GLN A 251 37.01 -33.89 -17.71
N GLY A 252 36.66 -33.89 -16.42
CA GLY A 252 37.18 -32.93 -15.47
C GLY A 252 36.12 -32.38 -14.53
N TRP A 253 36.23 -32.78 -13.26
CA TRP A 253 35.72 -32.09 -12.08
C TRP A 253 34.28 -32.36 -11.63
N TYR A 254 34.04 -33.60 -11.16
CA TYR A 254 33.26 -33.83 -9.93
C TYR A 254 33.65 -35.18 -9.32
N SER A 255 34.46 -35.17 -8.26
CA SER A 255 34.47 -36.22 -7.23
C SER A 255 35.38 -35.87 -6.05
N ARG A 256 34.75 -35.48 -4.94
CA ARG A 256 35.10 -35.58 -3.51
C ARG A 256 34.09 -34.66 -2.81
N SER A 257 33.22 -35.07 -1.92
CA SER A 257 33.15 -36.28 -1.12
C SER A 257 31.78 -36.26 -0.42
N THR A 258 31.00 -37.31 -0.63
CA THR A 258 29.81 -37.64 0.14
C THR A 258 30.24 -38.43 1.39
N LEU A 259 29.51 -38.21 2.50
CA LEU A 259 29.34 -39.15 3.62
C LEU A 259 30.51 -39.35 4.61
N GLU A 260 30.48 -38.58 5.71
CA GLU A 260 30.75 -39.11 7.04
C GLU A 260 29.45 -39.13 7.87
N TYR A 261 28.97 -40.35 8.06
CA TYR A 261 28.41 -40.96 9.27
C TYR A 261 27.46 -40.20 10.23
N MET A 262 26.24 -40.73 10.20
CA MET A 262 25.24 -40.93 11.25
C MET A 262 25.81 -41.44 12.61
N GLN A 263 25.39 -40.87 13.76
CA GLN A 263 25.11 -41.53 15.08
C GLN A 263 24.53 -40.48 16.07
N ILE A 264 23.25 -40.49 16.46
CA ILE A 264 22.57 -41.26 17.53
C ILE A 264 22.74 -40.67 18.96
N THR A 265 21.60 -40.23 19.52
CA THR A 265 21.19 -40.09 20.95
C THR A 265 22.24 -39.89 22.06
N ARG A 266 22.16 -38.75 22.76
CA ARG A 266 21.68 -38.60 24.15
C ARG A 266 21.51 -37.13 24.50
#